data_AF-A0A8J2LPJ1-F1
#
_entry.id   AF-A0A8J2LPJ1-F1
#
_cell.length_a   1.000
_cell.length_b   1.000
_cell.length_c   1.000
_cell.angle_alpha   90.00
_cell.angle_beta   90.00
_cell.angle_gamma   90.00
#
_symmetry.space_group_name_H-M   'P 1'
#
loop_
_entity.id
_entity.type
_entity.pdbx_description
1 polymer ?
#
loop_
_entity_poly.entity_id
_entity_poly.type
_entity_poly.pdbx_seq_one_letter_code
_entity_poly.pdbx_strand_id
1 'polypeptide(L)'
;MPVTIGNARDAVAWYEFLGNMKETTLAYSQVLRGGHPSYCKLKLVFGRVNKSSLSELLLALIEHLHLSDRRDFCVPEFKKEDNPHGMAEESSFATLFPKYREKYLREAWPLVQKALSEYNLKAELDAIEGSMSVRTTRQTWDPYIIVKARDMIKLMARSVPYEQAFKVLQDDFGSDIIKIGSLVRNRDRFVRRRQRIIGPNGATLKAIELLTNCYVLVQGNTVAAVGPYKGLMQVRRVIEDTMKNIHPIYHIKALMIKRELAKDPKLKDENWERFLPKFKSKTLSKRKEPKKKKVKKPYTPFPPPQPESKIDQQLASGEYFLREPERNAKKYQQKREKQAEAAKVREEKRKASFAPPTTTSSAKASAESSKKDTSASTNQNVDVEKLKKKVKNLASKQKRKVS
;
A
#
# COMPACT_ATOMS: atom_id res chain seq x y z
N MET A 1 39.45 -36.78 11.27
CA MET A 1 39.38 -36.14 12.60
C MET A 1 37.96 -35.65 12.82
N PRO A 2 37.29 -36.05 13.91
CA PRO A 2 35.90 -35.70 14.16
C PRO A 2 35.77 -34.23 14.54
N VAL A 3 34.74 -33.57 14.00
CA VAL A 3 34.35 -32.20 14.31
C VAL A 3 33.66 -32.20 15.68
N THR A 4 34.27 -31.53 16.65
CA THR A 4 33.70 -31.27 17.97
C THR A 4 32.50 -30.33 17.86
N ILE A 5 31.33 -30.79 18.28
CA ILE A 5 30.09 -30.02 18.42
C ILE A 5 30.20 -29.17 19.69
N GLY A 6 30.13 -27.85 19.52
CA GLY A 6 30.04 -26.89 20.61
C GLY A 6 28.62 -26.78 21.16
N ASN A 7 28.56 -26.76 22.50
CA ASN A 7 27.55 -26.15 23.37
C ASN A 7 26.16 -26.79 23.52
N ALA A 8 26.01 -27.52 24.63
CA ALA A 8 24.78 -28.05 25.22
C ALA A 8 23.76 -26.99 25.71
N ARG A 9 23.93 -25.70 25.39
CA ARG A 9 23.00 -24.62 25.81
C ARG A 9 21.85 -24.41 24.83
N ASP A 10 22.02 -24.75 23.55
CA ASP A 10 20.99 -24.53 22.52
C ASP A 10 19.91 -25.64 22.51
N ALA A 11 20.22 -26.82 23.04
CA ALA A 11 19.27 -27.93 23.17
C ALA A 11 18.21 -27.70 24.27
N VAL A 12 18.57 -26.97 25.33
CA VAL A 12 17.65 -26.65 26.44
C VAL A 12 16.63 -25.59 26.01
N ALA A 13 17.05 -24.59 25.22
CA ALA A 13 16.16 -23.55 24.69
C ALA A 13 15.10 -24.11 23.71
N TRP A 14 15.43 -25.15 22.95
CA TRP A 14 14.46 -25.86 22.10
C TRP A 14 13.45 -26.69 22.88
N TYR A 15 13.85 -27.27 24.01
CA TYR A 15 12.96 -28.04 24.88
C TYR A 15 11.99 -27.16 25.67
N GLU A 16 12.44 -25.98 26.15
CA GLU A 16 11.57 -24.99 26.80
C GLU A 16 10.56 -24.37 25.81
N PHE A 17 10.95 -24.18 24.54
CA PHE A 17 10.03 -23.69 23.49
C PHE A 17 8.92 -24.70 23.14
N LEU A 18 9.24 -26.01 23.12
CA LEU A 18 8.26 -27.07 22.90
C LEU A 18 7.36 -27.33 24.12
N GLY A 19 7.87 -27.10 25.33
CA GLY A 19 7.07 -27.12 26.57
C GLY A 19 5.98 -26.05 26.57
N ASN A 20 6.31 -24.82 26.17
CA ASN A 20 5.38 -23.68 26.13
C ASN A 20 4.25 -23.82 25.07
N MET A 21 4.42 -24.66 24.05
CA MET A 21 3.34 -24.94 23.08
C MET A 21 2.27 -25.91 23.60
N LYS A 22 2.59 -26.77 24.59
CA LYS A 22 1.61 -27.67 25.21
C LYS A 22 0.70 -26.97 26.20
N GLU A 23 1.15 -25.89 26.83
CA GLU A 23 0.33 -25.13 27.79
C GLU A 23 -0.57 -24.08 27.09
N THR A 24 -0.13 -23.53 25.96
CA THR A 24 -0.94 -22.56 25.18
C THR A 24 -2.09 -23.21 24.40
N THR A 25 -1.99 -24.50 24.08
CA THR A 25 -3.10 -25.25 23.45
C THR A 25 -4.20 -25.65 24.44
N LEU A 26 -3.90 -25.70 25.74
CA LEU A 26 -4.88 -25.95 26.82
C LEU A 26 -5.66 -24.69 27.22
N ALA A 27 -5.14 -23.50 26.95
CA ALA A 27 -5.81 -22.23 27.27
C ALA A 27 -6.81 -21.76 26.19
N TYR A 28 -6.76 -22.31 24.97
CA TYR A 28 -7.67 -21.91 23.88
C TYR A 28 -8.92 -22.79 23.74
N SER A 29 -9.07 -23.84 24.56
CA SER A 29 -10.23 -24.74 24.52
C SER A 29 -11.30 -24.47 25.59
N GLN A 30 -11.24 -23.33 26.30
CA GLN A 30 -12.15 -23.03 27.41
C GLN A 30 -13.11 -21.86 27.19
N VAL A 31 -13.21 -21.34 25.96
CA VAL A 31 -14.24 -20.35 25.58
C VAL A 31 -14.91 -20.81 24.29
N LEU A 32 -15.98 -21.60 24.46
CA LEU A 32 -17.17 -21.77 23.61
C LEU A 32 -17.80 -23.12 23.99
N ARG A 33 -18.44 -23.15 25.18
CA ARG A 33 -19.33 -24.24 25.61
C ARG A 33 -20.70 -24.02 24.97
N GLY A 34 -21.19 -25.03 24.26
CA GLY A 34 -22.60 -25.16 23.87
C GLY A 34 -22.82 -26.18 22.76
N GLY A 35 -22.98 -27.46 23.10
CA GLY A 35 -23.52 -28.50 22.20
C GLY A 35 -22.60 -29.70 21.96
N HIS A 36 -23.10 -30.90 22.25
CA HIS A 36 -22.42 -32.18 22.44
C HIS A 36 -21.73 -32.76 21.18
N PRO A 37 -20.48 -33.26 21.27
CA PRO A 37 -19.83 -34.07 20.25
C PRO A 37 -19.87 -35.58 20.58
N SER A 38 -20.41 -36.39 19.68
CA SER A 38 -20.25 -37.85 19.71
C SER A 38 -19.03 -38.23 18.86
N TYR A 39 -17.84 -38.31 19.46
CA TYR A 39 -16.71 -39.00 18.82
C TYR A 39 -15.89 -39.78 19.85
N CYS A 40 -15.67 -41.06 19.53
CA CYS A 40 -14.97 -42.07 20.29
C CYS A 40 -13.60 -41.61 20.80
N LYS A 41 -13.35 -41.77 22.10
CA LYS A 41 -12.00 -41.76 22.69
C LYS A 41 -11.28 -43.06 22.31
N LEU A 42 -10.37 -43.02 21.33
CA LEU A 42 -9.31 -44.03 21.26
C LEU A 42 -8.23 -43.69 22.30
N LYS A 43 -8.15 -44.51 23.33
CA LYS A 43 -7.10 -44.46 24.35
C LYS A 43 -5.96 -45.36 23.88
N LEU A 44 -4.95 -44.78 23.22
CA LEU A 44 -3.72 -45.50 22.86
C LEU A 44 -2.85 -45.65 24.12
N VAL A 45 -2.82 -46.86 24.67
CA VAL A 45 -1.86 -47.27 25.70
C VAL A 45 -0.57 -47.64 24.98
N PHE A 46 0.45 -46.77 25.05
CA PHE A 46 1.79 -47.13 24.59
C PHE A 46 2.53 -47.85 25.73
N GLY A 47 2.74 -49.16 25.56
CA GLY A 47 3.75 -49.91 26.30
C GLY A 47 5.16 -49.42 25.93
N ARG A 48 6.16 -49.73 26.77
CA ARG A 48 7.57 -49.36 26.54
C ARG A 48 8.07 -49.92 25.21
N VAL A 49 8.13 -49.08 24.18
CA VAL A 49 8.80 -49.37 22.91
C VAL A 49 10.12 -48.58 22.87
N ASN A 50 11.19 -49.20 22.38
CA ASN A 50 12.52 -48.58 22.27
C ASN A 50 12.46 -47.23 21.52
N LYS A 51 13.29 -46.27 21.96
CA LYS A 51 13.30 -44.89 21.41
C LYS A 51 13.55 -44.83 19.89
N SER A 52 14.34 -45.76 19.33
CA SER A 52 14.61 -45.86 17.89
C SER A 52 13.36 -46.22 17.08
N SER A 53 12.59 -47.20 17.56
CA SER A 53 11.34 -47.64 16.93
C SER A 53 10.21 -46.62 17.05
N LEU A 54 10.18 -45.77 18.08
CA LEU A 54 9.21 -44.68 18.17
C LEU A 54 9.52 -43.55 17.19
N SER A 55 10.79 -43.22 16.95
CA SER A 55 11.15 -42.25 15.91
C SER A 55 10.87 -42.79 14.51
N GLU A 56 11.10 -44.08 14.27
CA GLU A 56 10.79 -44.72 12.99
C GLU A 56 9.29 -44.86 12.77
N LEU A 57 8.51 -45.20 13.80
CA LEU A 57 7.04 -45.21 13.70
C LEU A 57 6.47 -43.80 13.58
N LEU A 58 7.06 -42.80 14.23
CA LEU A 58 6.64 -41.40 14.08
C LEU A 58 7.04 -40.84 12.72
N LEU A 59 8.20 -41.19 12.19
CA LEU A 59 8.62 -40.88 10.81
C LEU A 59 7.75 -41.62 9.81
N ALA A 60 7.46 -42.91 9.98
CA ALA A 60 6.56 -43.67 9.12
C ALA A 60 5.11 -43.18 9.20
N LEU A 61 4.67 -42.65 10.35
CA LEU A 61 3.34 -42.05 10.53
C LEU A 61 3.29 -40.61 10.01
N ILE A 62 4.41 -39.86 10.07
CA ILE A 62 4.59 -38.56 9.40
C ILE A 62 4.71 -38.75 7.89
N GLU A 63 5.33 -39.83 7.43
CA GLU A 63 5.50 -40.22 6.02
C GLU A 63 4.19 -40.78 5.48
N HIS A 64 3.40 -41.53 6.27
CA HIS A 64 2.00 -41.88 5.95
C HIS A 64 1.04 -40.68 6.00
N LEU A 65 1.27 -39.70 6.89
CA LEU A 65 0.50 -38.44 6.92
C LEU A 65 0.96 -37.45 5.83
N HIS A 66 2.18 -37.56 5.33
CA HIS A 66 2.68 -36.87 4.13
C HIS A 66 2.43 -37.66 2.84
N LEU A 67 1.96 -38.92 2.93
CA LEU A 67 1.54 -39.75 1.80
C LEU A 67 0.11 -39.41 1.37
N SER A 68 -0.10 -38.13 1.10
CA SER A 68 -0.99 -37.63 0.07
C SER A 68 -0.95 -36.12 0.24
N ASP A 69 -0.31 -35.46 -0.72
CA ASP A 69 -0.99 -34.34 -1.33
C ASP A 69 -2.49 -34.63 -1.34
N ARG A 70 -3.24 -33.98 -0.43
CA ARG A 70 -4.70 -34.05 -0.38
C ARG A 70 -5.27 -33.25 -1.56
N ARG A 71 -4.68 -33.44 -2.75
CA ARG A 71 -4.93 -32.72 -4.00
C ARG A 71 -5.95 -33.42 -4.87
N ASP A 72 -6.29 -34.67 -4.56
CA ASP A 72 -7.21 -35.50 -5.34
C ASP A 72 -8.36 -36.04 -4.47
N PHE A 73 -8.92 -35.22 -3.58
CA PHE A 73 -10.26 -35.50 -3.05
C PHE A 73 -11.26 -35.19 -4.16
N CYS A 74 -11.44 -36.14 -5.09
CA CYS A 74 -12.51 -36.09 -6.07
C CYS A 74 -13.81 -36.40 -5.31
N VAL A 75 -14.66 -35.39 -5.13
CA VAL A 75 -16.00 -35.60 -4.60
C VAL A 75 -16.75 -36.45 -5.62
N PRO A 76 -17.31 -37.62 -5.25
CA PRO A 76 -18.09 -38.40 -6.19
C PRO A 76 -19.31 -37.59 -6.65
N GLU A 77 -19.65 -37.71 -7.94
CA GLU A 77 -20.84 -37.06 -8.48
C GLU A 77 -22.09 -37.56 -7.76
N PHE A 78 -22.90 -36.65 -7.24
CA PHE A 78 -24.19 -36.98 -6.66
C PHE A 78 -25.13 -37.37 -7.80
N LYS A 79 -25.86 -38.47 -7.66
CA LYS A 79 -26.82 -38.94 -8.67
C LYS A 79 -28.26 -38.77 -8.17
N LYS A 80 -29.20 -38.81 -9.11
CA LYS A 80 -30.65 -38.79 -8.81
C LYS A 80 -31.07 -39.95 -7.91
N GLU A 81 -30.39 -41.09 -8.02
CA GLU A 81 -30.65 -42.30 -7.24
C GLU A 81 -30.30 -42.15 -5.76
N ASP A 82 -29.37 -41.26 -5.42
CA ASP A 82 -28.90 -41.05 -4.04
C ASP A 82 -29.93 -40.32 -3.18
N ASN A 83 -30.89 -39.62 -3.80
CA ASN A 83 -31.99 -38.95 -3.09
C ASN A 83 -33.36 -39.23 -3.76
N PRO A 84 -33.97 -40.39 -3.50
CA PRO A 84 -35.24 -40.79 -4.10
C PRO A 84 -36.45 -40.01 -3.54
N HIS A 85 -36.36 -39.52 -2.30
CA HIS A 85 -37.44 -38.82 -1.62
C HIS A 85 -37.42 -37.29 -1.81
N GLY A 86 -36.37 -36.76 -2.43
CA GLY A 86 -36.23 -35.34 -2.75
C GLY A 86 -36.03 -34.45 -1.51
N MET A 87 -36.52 -33.21 -1.57
CA MET A 87 -36.36 -32.23 -0.48
C MET A 87 -37.65 -32.04 0.33
N ALA A 88 -37.50 -32.05 1.65
CA ALA A 88 -38.58 -31.77 2.59
C ALA A 88 -38.88 -30.27 2.70
N GLU A 89 -37.84 -29.42 2.67
CA GLU A 89 -37.95 -27.98 2.85
C GLU A 89 -37.60 -27.20 1.57
N GLU A 90 -38.24 -26.05 1.39
CA GLU A 90 -37.97 -25.14 0.28
C GLU A 90 -36.85 -24.16 0.65
N SER A 91 -35.82 -24.10 -0.17
CA SER A 91 -34.76 -23.10 -0.11
C SER A 91 -34.93 -22.13 -1.27
N SER A 92 -34.98 -20.83 -0.96
CA SER A 92 -35.16 -19.75 -1.94
C SER A 92 -34.04 -18.73 -1.81
N PHE A 93 -33.43 -18.35 -2.94
CA PHE A 93 -32.46 -17.26 -3.02
C PHE A 93 -32.90 -16.24 -4.05
N ALA A 94 -32.77 -14.97 -3.71
CA ALA A 94 -33.02 -13.86 -4.61
C ALA A 94 -31.79 -12.96 -4.74
N THR A 95 -31.58 -12.42 -5.94
CA THR A 95 -30.53 -11.44 -6.22
C THR A 95 -31.08 -10.29 -7.06
N LEU A 96 -30.82 -9.07 -6.61
CA LEU A 96 -31.15 -7.86 -7.36
C LEU A 96 -30.14 -7.63 -8.50
N PHE A 97 -30.61 -7.17 -9.65
CA PHE A 97 -29.76 -6.79 -10.78
C PHE A 97 -29.98 -5.33 -11.20
N PRO A 98 -28.97 -4.68 -11.80
CA PRO A 98 -29.12 -3.31 -12.27
C PRO A 98 -30.02 -3.20 -13.50
N LYS A 99 -30.80 -2.12 -13.60
CA LYS A 99 -31.76 -1.85 -14.70
C LYS A 99 -31.17 -2.01 -16.11
N TYR A 100 -29.92 -1.59 -16.33
CA TYR A 100 -29.28 -1.70 -17.65
C TYR A 100 -29.10 -3.16 -18.12
N ARG A 101 -29.15 -4.13 -17.21
CA ARG A 101 -28.93 -5.56 -17.50
C ARG A 101 -30.22 -6.29 -17.86
N GLU A 102 -31.38 -5.67 -17.62
CA GLU A 102 -32.72 -6.24 -17.81
C GLU A 102 -32.93 -6.80 -19.23
N LYS A 103 -32.57 -6.02 -20.27
CA LYS A 103 -32.77 -6.42 -21.67
C LYS A 103 -32.12 -7.78 -21.97
N TYR A 104 -30.86 -7.94 -21.59
CA TYR A 104 -30.14 -9.19 -21.79
C TYR A 104 -30.72 -10.34 -20.95
N LEU A 105 -31.09 -10.07 -19.69
CA LEU A 105 -31.64 -11.10 -18.83
C LEU A 105 -32.95 -11.63 -19.40
N ARG A 106 -33.82 -10.77 -19.93
CA ARG A 106 -35.07 -11.18 -20.58
C ARG A 106 -34.83 -12.08 -21.80
N GLU A 107 -33.83 -11.75 -22.63
CA GLU A 107 -33.45 -12.55 -23.80
C GLU A 107 -32.82 -13.90 -23.41
N ALA A 108 -31.98 -13.93 -22.37
CA ALA A 108 -31.26 -15.13 -21.93
C ALA A 108 -32.06 -16.00 -20.93
N TRP A 109 -33.14 -15.50 -20.34
CA TRP A 109 -33.87 -16.18 -19.27
C TRP A 109 -34.42 -17.57 -19.64
N PRO A 110 -34.97 -17.78 -20.86
CA PRO A 110 -35.45 -19.11 -21.25
C PRO A 110 -34.36 -20.18 -21.21
N LEU A 111 -33.12 -19.81 -21.53
CA LEU A 111 -31.96 -20.71 -21.44
C LEU A 111 -31.64 -21.07 -20.00
N VAL A 112 -31.69 -20.08 -19.10
CA VAL A 112 -31.49 -20.28 -17.65
C VAL A 112 -32.55 -21.21 -17.07
N GLN A 113 -33.82 -21.01 -17.42
CA GLN A 113 -34.91 -21.88 -16.98
C GLN A 113 -34.73 -23.31 -17.46
N LYS A 114 -34.34 -23.49 -18.73
CA LYS A 114 -34.05 -24.82 -19.28
C LYS A 114 -32.93 -25.52 -18.52
N ALA A 115 -31.79 -24.86 -18.32
CA ALA A 115 -30.66 -25.42 -17.59
C ALA A 115 -30.99 -25.78 -16.12
N LEU A 116 -31.73 -24.93 -15.41
CA LEU A 116 -32.10 -25.18 -14.01
C LEU A 116 -33.22 -26.23 -13.88
N SER A 117 -34.07 -26.38 -14.90
CA SER A 117 -35.13 -27.40 -14.93
C SER A 117 -34.57 -28.83 -14.95
N GLU A 118 -33.39 -29.06 -15.52
CA GLU A 118 -32.71 -30.38 -15.51
C GLU A 118 -32.40 -30.88 -14.09
N TYR A 119 -32.21 -29.94 -13.17
CA TYR A 119 -31.98 -30.16 -11.74
C TYR A 119 -33.24 -30.01 -10.88
N ASN A 120 -34.43 -29.87 -11.50
CA ASN A 120 -35.71 -29.62 -10.84
C ASN A 120 -35.69 -28.36 -9.95
N LEU A 121 -35.00 -27.31 -10.39
CA LEU A 121 -35.01 -25.99 -9.75
C LEU A 121 -35.96 -25.05 -10.48
N LYS A 122 -36.73 -24.26 -9.72
CA LYS A 122 -37.60 -23.22 -10.28
C LYS A 122 -36.86 -21.89 -10.32
N ALA A 123 -36.87 -21.22 -11.47
CA ALA A 123 -36.25 -19.91 -11.64
C ALA A 123 -37.26 -18.88 -12.15
N GLU A 124 -37.40 -17.77 -11.44
CA GLU A 124 -38.30 -16.66 -11.76
C GLU A 124 -37.53 -15.35 -11.93
N LEU A 125 -37.87 -14.57 -12.97
CA LEU A 125 -37.32 -13.25 -13.24
C LEU A 125 -38.42 -12.22 -13.03
N ASP A 126 -38.21 -11.31 -12.07
CA ASP A 126 -39.06 -10.15 -11.88
C ASP A 126 -38.40 -8.91 -12.50
N ALA A 127 -38.99 -8.44 -13.60
CA ALA A 127 -38.52 -7.25 -14.30
C ALA A 127 -38.99 -5.94 -13.64
N ILE A 128 -40.05 -5.98 -12.82
CA ILE A 128 -40.61 -4.79 -12.16
C ILE A 128 -39.73 -4.45 -10.96
N GLU A 129 -39.50 -5.42 -10.07
CA GLU A 129 -38.60 -5.26 -8.92
C GLU A 129 -37.12 -5.27 -9.33
N GLY A 130 -36.78 -5.85 -10.48
CA GLY A 130 -35.40 -6.03 -10.92
C GLY A 130 -34.69 -7.12 -10.12
N SER A 131 -35.39 -8.22 -9.83
CA SER A 131 -34.90 -9.33 -9.02
C SER A 131 -34.93 -10.65 -9.81
N MET A 132 -33.95 -11.51 -9.56
CA MET A 132 -33.92 -12.90 -10.03
C MET A 132 -34.01 -13.81 -8.82
N SER A 133 -34.90 -14.81 -8.86
CA SER A 133 -35.04 -15.78 -7.79
C SER A 133 -34.90 -17.21 -8.28
N VAL A 134 -34.29 -18.05 -7.43
CA VAL A 134 -34.15 -19.50 -7.63
C VAL A 134 -34.67 -20.21 -6.40
N ARG A 135 -35.49 -21.25 -6.59
CA ARG A 135 -36.13 -22.02 -5.52
C ARG A 135 -35.97 -23.50 -5.75
N THR A 136 -35.76 -24.25 -4.67
CA THR A 136 -35.84 -25.72 -4.73
C THR A 136 -37.28 -26.18 -4.85
N THR A 137 -37.49 -27.37 -5.38
CA THR A 137 -38.79 -28.04 -5.43
C THR A 137 -38.71 -29.33 -4.64
N ARG A 138 -39.86 -29.97 -4.36
CA ARG A 138 -39.88 -31.29 -3.71
C ARG A 138 -39.15 -32.38 -4.52
N GLN A 139 -38.96 -32.15 -5.82
CA GLN A 139 -38.29 -33.09 -6.73
C GLN A 139 -36.80 -32.78 -6.93
N THR A 140 -36.27 -31.74 -6.29
CA THR A 140 -34.82 -31.46 -6.34
C THR A 140 -34.08 -32.58 -5.63
N TRP A 141 -33.16 -33.23 -6.35
CA TRP A 141 -32.44 -34.39 -5.85
C TRP A 141 -31.12 -33.98 -5.20
N ASP A 142 -30.33 -33.10 -5.84
CA ASP A 142 -29.06 -32.58 -5.30
C ASP A 142 -29.30 -31.47 -4.25
N PRO A 143 -28.79 -31.60 -3.01
CA PRO A 143 -28.87 -30.54 -1.99
C PRO A 143 -28.00 -29.32 -2.24
N TYR A 144 -26.87 -29.47 -2.91
CA TYR A 144 -25.91 -28.39 -3.08
C TYR A 144 -26.14 -27.58 -4.36
N ILE A 145 -26.93 -28.08 -5.31
CA ILE A 145 -27.21 -27.40 -6.58
C ILE A 145 -27.83 -26.01 -6.39
N ILE A 146 -28.64 -25.80 -5.35
CA ILE A 146 -29.27 -24.50 -5.07
C ILE A 146 -28.22 -23.41 -4.74
N VAL A 147 -27.11 -23.79 -4.11
CA VAL A 147 -25.98 -22.90 -3.81
C VAL A 147 -25.28 -22.50 -5.10
N LYS A 148 -25.06 -23.44 -6.02
CA LYS A 148 -24.47 -23.17 -7.34
C LYS A 148 -25.39 -22.30 -8.19
N ALA A 149 -26.70 -22.58 -8.21
CA ALA A 149 -27.70 -21.79 -8.93
C ALA A 149 -27.77 -20.34 -8.41
N ARG A 150 -27.70 -20.16 -7.08
CA ARG A 150 -27.56 -18.84 -6.46
C ARG A 150 -26.32 -18.10 -6.95
N ASP A 151 -25.20 -18.79 -7.05
CA ASP A 151 -23.95 -18.15 -7.46
C ASP A 151 -23.95 -17.84 -8.98
N MET A 152 -24.62 -18.66 -9.79
CA MET A 152 -24.91 -18.36 -11.20
C MET A 152 -25.74 -17.07 -11.37
N ILE A 153 -26.86 -16.91 -10.65
CA ILE A 153 -27.68 -15.68 -10.75
C ILE A 153 -26.91 -14.45 -10.25
N LYS A 154 -26.07 -14.59 -9.21
CA LYS A 154 -25.18 -13.50 -8.77
C LYS A 154 -24.20 -13.08 -9.86
N LEU A 155 -23.63 -14.02 -10.60
CA LEU A 155 -22.72 -13.71 -11.72
C LEU A 155 -23.43 -13.00 -12.86
N MET A 156 -24.63 -13.44 -13.22
CA MET A 156 -25.45 -12.79 -14.25
C MET A 156 -25.81 -11.35 -13.86
N ALA A 157 -26.11 -11.10 -12.57
CA ALA A 157 -26.30 -9.76 -12.03
C ALA A 157 -25.03 -8.89 -12.11
N ARG A 158 -23.83 -9.50 -12.10
CA ARG A 158 -22.53 -8.84 -12.35
C ARG A 158 -22.12 -8.81 -13.82
N SER A 159 -23.09 -8.94 -14.73
CA SER A 159 -22.91 -8.82 -16.18
C SER A 159 -22.04 -9.90 -16.82
N VAL A 160 -21.84 -11.04 -16.14
CA VAL A 160 -21.25 -12.23 -16.78
C VAL A 160 -22.26 -12.79 -17.80
N PRO A 161 -21.83 -13.18 -19.00
CA PRO A 161 -22.71 -13.82 -19.97
C PRO A 161 -23.15 -15.20 -19.50
N TYR A 162 -24.36 -15.63 -19.92
CA TYR A 162 -24.96 -16.91 -19.57
C TYR A 162 -24.04 -18.09 -19.87
N GLU A 163 -23.44 -18.15 -21.08
CA GLU A 163 -22.53 -19.21 -21.52
C GLU A 163 -21.39 -19.50 -20.52
N GLN A 164 -20.93 -18.47 -19.84
CA GLN A 164 -19.86 -18.60 -18.86
C GLN A 164 -20.38 -18.81 -17.45
N ALA A 165 -21.52 -18.23 -17.10
CA ALA A 165 -22.16 -18.43 -15.80
C ALA A 165 -22.67 -19.87 -15.62
N PHE A 166 -23.17 -20.49 -16.69
CA PHE A 166 -23.66 -21.87 -16.70
C PHE A 166 -22.61 -22.88 -16.22
N LYS A 167 -21.32 -22.64 -16.49
CA LYS A 167 -20.22 -23.52 -16.08
C LYS A 167 -20.13 -23.73 -14.57
N VAL A 168 -20.64 -22.80 -13.76
CA VAL A 168 -20.61 -22.89 -12.29
C VAL A 168 -21.53 -24.00 -11.74
N LEU A 169 -22.44 -24.53 -12.55
CA LEU A 169 -23.26 -25.67 -12.14
C LEU A 169 -22.42 -26.97 -12.04
N GLN A 170 -21.29 -27.05 -12.74
CA GLN A 170 -20.36 -28.18 -12.69
C GLN A 170 -19.52 -28.14 -11.39
N ASP A 171 -19.21 -29.30 -10.81
CA ASP A 171 -18.49 -29.39 -9.53
C ASP A 171 -17.05 -28.86 -9.56
N ASP A 172 -16.36 -28.98 -10.69
CA ASP A 172 -14.97 -28.52 -10.83
C ASP A 172 -14.83 -26.98 -10.89
N PHE A 173 -15.94 -26.29 -11.17
CA PHE A 173 -15.97 -24.86 -11.43
C PHE A 173 -16.60 -24.09 -10.28
N GLY A 174 -15.86 -23.09 -9.79
CA GLY A 174 -16.34 -22.14 -8.81
C GLY A 174 -16.61 -20.76 -9.41
N SER A 175 -17.15 -19.88 -8.58
CA SER A 175 -17.24 -18.45 -8.85
C SER A 175 -16.61 -17.64 -7.73
N ASP A 176 -16.04 -16.48 -8.08
CA ASP A 176 -15.50 -15.56 -7.10
C ASP A 176 -15.83 -14.09 -7.47
N ILE A 177 -16.35 -13.34 -6.50
CA ILE A 177 -16.67 -11.91 -6.65
C ILE A 177 -15.75 -11.10 -5.74
N ILE A 178 -14.68 -10.56 -6.33
CA ILE A 178 -13.64 -9.85 -5.63
C ILE A 178 -14.02 -8.36 -5.52
N LYS A 179 -14.16 -7.86 -4.30
CA LYS A 179 -14.44 -6.45 -4.04
C LYS A 179 -13.15 -5.63 -4.09
N ILE A 180 -13.04 -4.74 -5.07
CA ILE A 180 -11.86 -3.89 -5.25
C ILE A 180 -12.07 -2.44 -4.79
N GLY A 181 -13.33 -2.01 -4.63
CA GLY A 181 -13.67 -0.61 -4.31
C GLY A 181 -13.08 -0.07 -3.00
N SER A 182 -12.93 -0.90 -1.97
CA SER A 182 -12.40 -0.49 -0.66
C SER A 182 -10.87 -0.47 -0.58
N LEU A 183 -10.16 -1.03 -1.56
CA LEU A 183 -8.70 -1.21 -1.50
C LEU A 183 -7.93 0.10 -1.74
N VAL A 184 -8.54 1.08 -2.41
CA VAL A 184 -7.88 2.33 -2.82
C VAL A 184 -8.76 3.53 -2.48
N ARG A 185 -8.25 4.46 -1.66
CA ARG A 185 -8.99 5.66 -1.24
C ARG A 185 -9.23 6.68 -2.38
N ASN A 186 -8.21 6.95 -3.18
CA ASN A 186 -8.30 7.98 -4.22
C ASN A 186 -8.94 7.42 -5.49
N ARG A 187 -10.00 8.07 -5.98
CA ARG A 187 -10.75 7.64 -7.18
C ARG A 187 -9.87 7.54 -8.43
N ASP A 188 -9.02 8.53 -8.71
CA ASP A 188 -8.16 8.49 -9.92
C ASP A 188 -7.15 7.35 -9.88
N ARG A 189 -6.61 7.08 -8.68
CA ARG A 189 -5.68 5.98 -8.46
C ARG A 189 -6.40 4.64 -8.64
N PHE A 190 -7.64 4.53 -8.17
CA PHE A 190 -8.49 3.36 -8.35
C PHE A 190 -8.74 3.09 -9.84
N VAL A 191 -9.16 4.11 -10.61
CA VAL A 191 -9.40 3.97 -12.05
C VAL A 191 -8.13 3.55 -12.79
N ARG A 192 -6.98 4.17 -12.50
CA ARG A 192 -5.69 3.80 -13.12
C ARG A 192 -5.26 2.37 -12.76
N ARG A 193 -5.45 1.91 -11.52
CA ARG A 193 -5.13 0.53 -11.11
C ARG A 193 -6.11 -0.49 -11.66
N ARG A 194 -7.40 -0.17 -11.74
CA ARG A 194 -8.40 -1.02 -12.40
C ARG A 194 -8.10 -1.17 -13.89
N GLN A 195 -7.79 -0.07 -14.58
CA GLN A 195 -7.40 -0.11 -15.99
C GLN A 195 -6.14 -0.95 -16.22
N ARG A 196 -5.20 -0.94 -15.27
CA ARG A 196 -3.99 -1.77 -15.31
C ARG A 196 -4.29 -3.28 -15.28
N ILE A 197 -5.36 -3.72 -14.59
CA ILE A 197 -5.79 -5.13 -14.58
C ILE A 197 -6.26 -5.56 -15.98
N ILE A 198 -7.02 -4.69 -16.65
CA ILE A 198 -7.49 -4.91 -18.03
C ILE A 198 -6.29 -4.92 -19.00
N GLY A 199 -5.41 -3.93 -18.84
CA GLY A 199 -4.27 -3.69 -19.72
C GLY A 199 -4.66 -3.02 -21.05
N PRO A 200 -3.68 -2.69 -21.90
CA PRO A 200 -3.95 -2.18 -23.24
C PRO A 200 -4.67 -3.27 -24.06
N ASN A 201 -5.74 -2.90 -24.77
CA ASN A 201 -6.57 -3.79 -25.58
C ASN A 201 -7.04 -5.07 -24.87
N GLY A 202 -7.12 -5.08 -23.53
CA GLY A 202 -7.50 -6.27 -22.76
C GLY A 202 -6.43 -7.37 -22.72
N ALA A 203 -5.21 -7.13 -23.20
CA ALA A 203 -4.17 -8.16 -23.32
C ALA A 203 -3.75 -8.76 -21.97
N THR A 204 -3.71 -7.94 -20.91
CA THR A 204 -3.35 -8.40 -19.56
C THR A 204 -4.44 -9.31 -18.98
N LEU A 205 -5.70 -8.92 -19.17
CA LEU A 205 -6.85 -9.72 -18.75
C LEU A 205 -6.87 -11.06 -19.51
N LYS A 206 -6.71 -11.05 -20.83
CA LYS A 206 -6.66 -12.28 -21.64
C LYS A 206 -5.53 -13.22 -21.22
N ALA A 207 -4.36 -12.68 -20.92
CA ALA A 207 -3.24 -13.47 -20.42
C ALA A 207 -3.55 -14.15 -19.07
N ILE A 208 -4.23 -13.45 -18.15
CA ILE A 208 -4.66 -14.03 -16.87
C ILE A 208 -5.67 -15.16 -17.12
N GLU A 209 -6.63 -14.96 -18.02
CA GLU A 209 -7.62 -15.99 -18.36
C GLU A 209 -6.97 -17.26 -18.89
N LEU A 210 -6.04 -17.14 -19.84
CA LEU A 210 -5.37 -18.30 -20.47
C LEU A 210 -4.43 -19.05 -19.50
N LEU A 211 -3.82 -18.34 -18.55
CA LEU A 211 -2.92 -18.95 -17.57
C LEU A 211 -3.68 -19.68 -16.46
N THR A 212 -4.82 -19.15 -16.04
CA THR A 212 -5.59 -19.65 -14.90
C THR A 212 -6.78 -20.54 -15.31
N ASN A 213 -7.09 -20.60 -16.61
CA ASN A 213 -8.30 -21.22 -17.18
C ASN A 213 -9.59 -20.65 -16.56
N CYS A 214 -9.54 -19.40 -16.11
CA CYS A 214 -10.69 -18.67 -15.58
C CYS A 214 -11.18 -17.67 -16.63
N TYR A 215 -12.47 -17.36 -16.59
CA TYR A 215 -13.02 -16.15 -17.20
C TYR A 215 -13.04 -15.04 -16.16
N VAL A 216 -12.59 -13.84 -16.54
CA VAL A 216 -12.49 -12.72 -15.61
C VAL A 216 -13.16 -11.49 -16.20
N LEU A 217 -14.16 -10.96 -15.49
CA LEU A 217 -14.87 -9.74 -15.87
C LEU A 217 -14.60 -8.63 -14.85
N VAL A 218 -13.97 -7.55 -15.30
CA VAL A 218 -13.71 -6.36 -14.49
C VAL A 218 -14.85 -5.37 -14.69
N GLN A 219 -15.71 -5.18 -13.68
CA GLN A 219 -16.81 -4.23 -13.77
C GLN A 219 -16.91 -3.33 -12.53
N GLY A 220 -16.87 -2.01 -12.75
CA GLY A 220 -17.12 -1.03 -11.70
C GLY A 220 -16.14 -1.18 -10.54
N ASN A 221 -16.68 -1.58 -9.38
CA ASN A 221 -15.96 -1.72 -8.11
C ASN A 221 -15.67 -3.18 -7.74
N THR A 222 -15.97 -4.12 -8.62
CA THR A 222 -15.76 -5.55 -8.41
C THR A 222 -15.15 -6.23 -9.62
N VAL A 223 -14.49 -7.35 -9.38
CA VAL A 223 -14.04 -8.25 -10.44
C VAL A 223 -14.72 -9.58 -10.21
N ALA A 224 -15.47 -10.06 -11.20
CA ALA A 224 -16.07 -11.39 -11.17
C ALA A 224 -15.13 -12.36 -11.89
N ALA A 225 -14.92 -13.54 -11.32
CA ALA A 225 -14.12 -14.60 -11.90
C ALA A 225 -14.90 -15.93 -11.85
N VAL A 226 -14.78 -16.72 -12.90
CA VAL A 226 -15.41 -18.05 -13.03
C VAL A 226 -14.36 -19.02 -13.53
N GLY A 227 -14.20 -20.18 -12.88
CA GLY A 227 -13.17 -21.14 -13.29
C GLY A 227 -12.85 -22.17 -12.22
N PRO A 228 -11.79 -22.96 -12.43
CA PRO A 228 -11.37 -23.96 -11.46
C PRO A 228 -10.86 -23.30 -10.17
N TYR A 229 -11.05 -23.96 -9.02
CA TYR A 229 -10.70 -23.42 -7.70
C TYR A 229 -9.24 -22.96 -7.59
N LYS A 230 -8.29 -23.74 -8.13
CA LYS A 230 -6.86 -23.37 -8.17
C LYS A 230 -6.63 -22.07 -8.95
N GLY A 231 -7.34 -21.89 -10.06
CA GLY A 231 -7.29 -20.68 -10.88
C GLY A 231 -7.89 -19.48 -10.16
N LEU A 232 -9.05 -19.63 -9.51
CA LEU A 232 -9.70 -18.57 -8.75
C LEU A 232 -8.82 -18.01 -7.62
N MET A 233 -8.15 -18.90 -6.87
CA MET A 233 -7.19 -18.48 -5.83
C MET A 233 -6.04 -17.64 -6.40
N GLN A 234 -5.52 -18.02 -7.57
CA GLN A 234 -4.47 -17.27 -8.25
C GLN A 234 -4.98 -15.91 -8.72
N VAL A 235 -6.14 -15.87 -9.38
CA VAL A 235 -6.79 -14.64 -9.87
C VAL A 235 -7.04 -13.65 -8.73
N ARG A 236 -7.59 -14.12 -7.61
CA ARG A 236 -7.81 -13.31 -6.41
C ARG A 236 -6.51 -12.67 -5.92
N ARG A 237 -5.44 -13.46 -5.79
CA ARG A 237 -4.12 -12.94 -5.40
C ARG A 237 -3.61 -11.88 -6.37
N VAL A 238 -3.69 -12.12 -7.69
CA VAL A 238 -3.23 -11.15 -8.70
C VAL A 238 -3.99 -9.82 -8.60
N ILE A 239 -5.31 -9.88 -8.43
CA ILE A 239 -6.17 -8.68 -8.38
C ILE A 239 -5.91 -7.87 -7.10
N GLU A 240 -5.86 -8.54 -5.94
CA GLU A 240 -5.59 -7.89 -4.66
C GLU A 240 -4.21 -7.23 -4.64
N ASP A 241 -3.18 -7.93 -5.12
CA ASP A 241 -1.80 -7.41 -5.17
C ASP A 241 -1.68 -6.26 -6.18
N THR A 242 -2.40 -6.33 -7.31
CA THR A 242 -2.47 -5.22 -8.27
C THR A 242 -3.05 -3.96 -7.65
N MET A 243 -4.08 -4.12 -6.82
CA MET A 243 -4.67 -3.03 -6.06
C MET A 243 -3.73 -2.51 -4.96
N LYS A 244 -2.83 -3.35 -4.42
CA LYS A 244 -1.73 -2.98 -3.50
C LYS A 244 -0.50 -2.37 -4.18
N ASN A 245 -0.64 -1.89 -5.43
CA ASN A 245 0.41 -1.23 -6.22
C ASN A 245 1.46 -2.14 -6.85
N ILE A 246 1.29 -3.46 -6.81
CA ILE A 246 2.11 -4.38 -7.60
C ILE A 246 1.56 -4.35 -9.04
N HIS A 247 2.38 -4.62 -10.06
CA HIS A 247 1.92 -4.67 -11.45
C HIS A 247 1.52 -6.12 -11.81
N PRO A 248 0.36 -6.36 -12.47
CA PRO A 248 -0.11 -7.72 -12.75
C PRO A 248 0.87 -8.52 -13.62
N ILE A 249 1.66 -7.83 -14.46
CA ILE A 249 2.71 -8.45 -15.29
C ILE A 249 3.71 -9.30 -14.48
N TYR A 250 3.99 -8.95 -13.22
CA TYR A 250 4.89 -9.75 -12.37
C TYR A 250 4.25 -11.08 -11.99
N HIS A 251 2.95 -11.07 -11.68
CA HIS A 251 2.20 -12.29 -11.41
C HIS A 251 2.03 -13.13 -12.67
N ILE A 252 1.78 -12.51 -13.82
CA ILE A 252 1.69 -13.21 -15.12
C ILE A 252 3.01 -13.95 -15.39
N LYS A 253 4.16 -13.27 -15.27
CA LYS A 253 5.48 -13.91 -15.43
C LYS A 253 5.69 -15.05 -14.43
N ALA A 254 5.32 -14.84 -13.17
CA ALA A 254 5.42 -15.89 -12.15
C ALA A 254 4.52 -17.09 -12.47
N LEU A 255 3.31 -16.89 -12.98
CA LEU A 255 2.40 -17.95 -13.39
C LEU A 255 2.90 -18.70 -14.63
N MET A 256 3.48 -17.99 -15.62
CA MET A 256 4.13 -18.60 -16.77
C MET A 256 5.26 -19.53 -16.33
N ILE A 257 6.16 -19.03 -15.46
CA ILE A 257 7.28 -19.84 -14.93
C ILE A 257 6.75 -21.04 -14.15
N LYS A 258 5.77 -20.86 -13.26
CA LYS A 258 5.15 -21.98 -12.53
C LYS A 258 4.54 -23.03 -13.44
N ARG A 259 3.92 -22.62 -14.54
CA ARG A 259 3.31 -23.55 -15.50
C ARG A 259 4.37 -24.35 -16.26
N GLU A 260 5.50 -23.75 -16.60
CA GLU A 260 6.63 -24.46 -17.20
C GLU A 260 7.30 -25.42 -16.19
N LEU A 261 7.60 -24.95 -14.98
CA LEU A 261 8.19 -25.79 -13.92
C LEU A 261 7.30 -26.97 -13.52
N ALA A 262 5.97 -26.82 -13.58
CA ALA A 262 5.04 -27.90 -13.28
C ALA A 262 5.03 -29.03 -14.34
N LYS A 263 5.49 -28.76 -15.57
CA LYS A 263 5.62 -29.79 -16.62
C LYS A 263 6.78 -30.73 -16.32
N ASP A 264 7.86 -30.21 -15.72
CA ASP A 264 9.06 -30.99 -15.42
C ASP A 264 8.82 -31.92 -14.22
N PRO A 265 8.87 -33.26 -14.39
CA PRO A 265 8.57 -34.21 -13.31
C PRO A 265 9.60 -34.16 -12.17
N LYS A 266 10.86 -33.84 -12.47
CA LYS A 266 11.96 -33.84 -11.50
C LYS A 266 11.82 -32.76 -10.42
N LEU A 267 11.14 -31.65 -10.73
CA LEU A 267 11.08 -30.48 -9.87
C LEU A 267 9.74 -30.34 -9.14
N LYS A 268 8.79 -31.28 -9.33
CA LYS A 268 7.41 -31.15 -8.82
C LYS A 268 7.32 -31.03 -7.30
N ASP A 269 8.22 -31.71 -6.60
CA ASP A 269 8.20 -31.80 -5.13
C ASP A 269 9.15 -30.79 -4.47
N GLU A 270 9.93 -30.06 -5.26
CA GLU A 270 10.87 -29.05 -4.77
C GLU A 270 10.22 -27.66 -4.62
N ASN A 271 10.77 -26.83 -3.73
CA ASN A 271 10.33 -25.45 -3.57
C ASN A 271 10.81 -24.56 -4.74
N TRP A 272 9.85 -24.00 -5.51
CA TRP A 272 10.13 -23.16 -6.68
C TRP A 272 10.49 -21.70 -6.40
N GLU A 273 10.55 -21.24 -5.15
CA GLU A 273 10.82 -19.84 -4.81
C GLU A 273 12.11 -19.27 -5.40
N ARG A 274 13.12 -20.12 -5.64
CA ARG A 274 14.38 -19.74 -6.26
C ARG A 274 14.22 -19.25 -7.70
N PHE A 275 13.30 -19.86 -8.45
CA PHE A 275 13.06 -19.57 -9.86
C PHE A 275 12.05 -18.44 -10.07
N LEU A 276 11.29 -18.09 -9.03
CA LEU A 276 10.30 -17.03 -9.09
C LEU A 276 10.96 -15.65 -9.05
N PRO A 277 10.54 -14.71 -9.93
CA PRO A 277 11.03 -13.34 -9.90
C PRO A 277 10.68 -12.66 -8.57
N LYS A 278 11.68 -12.39 -7.73
CA LYS A 278 11.50 -11.65 -6.47
C LYS A 278 11.57 -10.15 -6.74
N PHE A 279 10.42 -9.47 -6.78
CA PHE A 279 10.39 -8.01 -6.88
C PHE A 279 10.64 -7.40 -5.50
N LYS A 280 11.87 -6.96 -5.25
CA LYS A 280 12.16 -6.07 -4.12
C LYS A 280 11.74 -4.66 -4.51
N SER A 281 10.89 -4.03 -3.71
CA SER A 281 10.65 -2.60 -3.87
C SER A 281 11.99 -1.89 -3.73
N LYS A 282 12.39 -1.13 -4.76
CA LYS A 282 13.55 -0.22 -4.70
C LYS A 282 13.21 0.98 -3.83
N THR A 283 12.74 0.73 -2.61
CA THR A 283 12.58 1.78 -1.62
C THR A 283 13.99 2.07 -1.13
N LEU A 284 14.62 3.12 -1.66
CA LEU A 284 15.78 3.76 -1.03
C LEU A 284 15.29 4.31 0.31
N SER A 285 15.10 3.42 1.28
CA SER A 285 14.42 3.67 2.57
C SER A 285 15.13 4.74 3.39
N LYS A 286 16.38 5.03 3.06
CA LYS A 286 17.18 6.09 3.64
C LYS A 286 17.34 7.24 2.65
N ARG A 287 16.24 7.92 2.32
CA ARG A 287 16.38 9.29 1.81
C ARG A 287 17.01 10.10 2.94
N LYS A 288 18.27 10.53 2.77
CA LYS A 288 18.92 11.43 3.73
C LYS A 288 18.00 12.62 3.95
N GLU A 289 17.65 12.85 5.19
CA GLU A 289 16.79 13.98 5.53
C GLU A 289 17.52 15.28 5.15
N PRO A 290 16.82 16.27 4.57
CA PRO A 290 17.46 17.53 4.24
C PRO A 290 18.01 18.17 5.51
N LYS A 291 19.26 18.66 5.46
CA LYS A 291 19.93 19.34 6.59
C LYS A 291 19.12 20.51 7.17
N LYS A 292 18.20 21.07 6.38
CA LYS A 292 17.27 22.12 6.80
C LYS A 292 15.84 21.61 6.67
N LYS A 293 15.33 20.98 7.72
CA LYS A 293 13.90 20.67 7.84
C LYS A 293 13.16 21.95 8.22
N LYS A 294 12.29 22.44 7.33
CA LYS A 294 11.33 23.50 7.70
C LYS A 294 10.30 22.86 8.63
N VAL A 295 10.38 23.16 9.93
CA VAL A 295 9.34 22.77 10.89
C VAL A 295 8.04 23.46 10.48
N LYS A 296 6.94 22.71 10.35
CA LYS A 296 5.63 23.27 10.04
C LYS A 296 5.20 24.15 11.23
N LYS A 297 4.72 25.37 10.95
CA LYS A 297 4.13 26.23 11.99
C LYS A 297 2.93 25.51 12.62
N PRO A 298 2.66 25.69 13.93
CA PRO A 298 1.48 25.12 14.57
C PRO A 298 0.21 25.60 13.86
N TYR A 299 -0.80 24.73 13.76
CA TYR A 299 -2.09 25.10 13.19
C TYR A 299 -2.74 26.15 14.08
N THR A 300 -2.98 27.33 13.52
CA THR A 300 -3.82 28.37 14.12
C THR A 300 -5.14 28.38 13.35
N PRO A 301 -6.30 28.29 14.03
CA PRO A 301 -7.60 28.38 13.38
C PRO A 301 -7.85 29.79 12.82
N PHE A 302 -7.17 30.80 13.36
CA PHE A 302 -7.28 32.17 12.90
C PHE A 302 -6.34 32.42 11.72
N PRO A 303 -6.83 32.97 10.59
CA PRO A 303 -5.98 33.39 9.51
C PRO A 303 -5.07 34.54 9.99
N PRO A 304 -3.84 34.67 9.44
CA PRO A 304 -3.04 35.85 9.69
C PRO A 304 -3.75 37.10 9.17
N PRO A 305 -3.52 38.28 9.78
CA PRO A 305 -4.08 39.53 9.28
C PRO A 305 -3.67 39.74 7.82
N GLN A 306 -4.60 40.25 7.01
CA GLN A 306 -4.30 40.62 5.63
C GLN A 306 -3.25 41.74 5.64
N PRO A 307 -2.28 41.73 4.71
CA PRO A 307 -1.34 42.83 4.60
C PRO A 307 -2.11 44.11 4.24
N GLU A 308 -1.88 45.18 5.01
CA GLU A 308 -2.49 46.48 4.80
C GLU A 308 -2.21 46.99 3.38
N SER A 309 -3.23 47.56 2.72
CA SER A 309 -3.03 48.18 1.42
C SER A 309 -2.13 49.41 1.54
N LYS A 310 -1.55 49.86 0.44
CA LYS A 310 -0.77 51.12 0.45
C LYS A 310 -1.62 52.31 0.92
N ILE A 311 -2.93 52.29 0.63
CA ILE A 311 -3.88 53.32 1.06
C ILE A 311 -4.06 53.24 2.58
N ASP A 312 -4.25 52.04 3.13
CA ASP A 312 -4.40 51.84 4.58
C ASP A 312 -3.13 52.24 5.34
N GLN A 313 -1.94 51.92 4.80
CA GLN A 313 -0.67 52.38 5.35
C GLN A 313 -0.55 53.92 5.33
N GLN A 314 -1.05 54.56 4.27
CA GLN A 314 -1.08 56.03 4.15
C GLN A 314 -2.12 56.67 5.09
N LEU A 315 -3.27 56.02 5.28
CA LEU A 315 -4.31 56.44 6.23
C LEU A 315 -3.79 56.32 7.66
N ALA A 316 -3.13 55.20 8.01
CA ALA A 316 -2.55 54.95 9.33
C ALA A 316 -1.37 55.89 9.65
N SER A 317 -0.54 56.23 8.67
CA SER A 317 0.55 57.21 8.83
C SER A 317 0.10 58.67 8.81
N GLY A 318 -1.16 58.92 8.44
CA GLY A 318 -1.71 60.27 8.24
C GLY A 318 -1.17 60.99 6.99
N GLU A 319 -0.29 60.35 6.22
CA GLU A 319 0.27 60.90 4.97
C GLU A 319 -0.78 61.03 3.87
N TYR A 320 -1.86 60.23 3.94
CA TYR A 320 -2.96 60.28 2.99
C TYR A 320 -3.67 61.64 2.98
N PHE A 321 -3.81 62.28 4.15
CA PHE A 321 -4.53 63.54 4.31
C PHE A 321 -3.70 64.77 3.91
N LEU A 322 -2.36 64.64 3.82
CA LEU A 322 -1.48 65.75 3.47
C LEU A 322 -1.51 66.03 1.95
N ARG A 323 -1.74 67.30 1.60
CA ARG A 323 -1.67 67.77 0.22
C ARG A 323 -0.22 67.69 -0.30
N GLU A 324 -0.05 67.60 -1.62
CA GLU A 324 1.27 67.53 -2.25
C GLU A 324 2.26 68.65 -1.83
N PRO A 325 1.88 69.94 -1.73
CA PRO A 325 2.79 70.98 -1.27
C PRO A 325 3.26 70.78 0.17
N GLU A 326 2.36 70.38 1.08
CA GLU A 326 2.68 70.11 2.49
C GLU A 326 3.62 68.92 2.64
N ARG A 327 3.38 67.86 1.83
CA ARG A 327 4.25 66.69 1.75
C ARG A 327 5.65 67.05 1.27
N ASN A 328 5.74 67.95 0.28
CA ASN A 328 7.01 68.42 -0.25
C ASN A 328 7.76 69.31 0.75
N ALA A 329 7.05 70.20 1.46
CA ALA A 329 7.64 71.01 2.54
C ALA A 329 8.20 70.13 3.67
N LYS A 330 7.44 69.12 4.11
CA LYS A 330 7.89 68.16 5.14
C LYS A 330 9.10 67.36 4.67
N LYS A 331 9.13 66.90 3.41
CA LYS A 331 10.31 66.24 2.81
C LYS A 331 11.52 67.16 2.77
N TYR A 332 11.34 68.44 2.47
CA TYR A 332 12.43 69.42 2.43
C TYR A 332 12.99 69.69 3.83
N GLN A 333 12.13 69.85 4.83
CA GLN A 333 12.54 70.00 6.25
C GLN A 333 13.35 68.79 6.72
N GLN A 334 12.86 67.56 6.47
CA GLN A 334 13.59 66.33 6.81
C GLN A 334 14.96 66.24 6.12
N LYS A 335 15.08 66.72 4.86
CA LYS A 335 16.39 66.78 4.17
C LYS A 335 17.32 67.79 4.84
N ARG A 336 16.81 68.96 5.23
CA ARG A 336 17.60 70.01 5.90
C ARG A 336 18.09 69.55 7.27
N GLU A 337 17.24 68.87 8.04
CA GLU A 337 17.60 68.27 9.33
C GLU A 337 18.70 67.22 9.17
N LYS A 338 18.54 66.28 8.23
CA LYS A 338 19.59 65.28 7.92
C LYS A 338 20.91 65.91 7.48
N GLN A 339 20.86 66.98 6.70
CA GLN A 339 22.06 67.73 6.30
C GLN A 339 22.72 68.40 7.50
N ALA A 340 21.95 69.01 8.40
CA ALA A 340 22.47 69.62 9.62
C ALA A 340 23.09 68.57 10.56
N GLU A 341 22.46 67.41 10.74
CA GLU A 341 23.02 66.29 11.51
C GLU A 341 24.32 65.77 10.88
N ALA A 342 24.36 65.56 9.57
CA ALA A 342 25.56 65.12 8.87
C ALA A 342 26.69 66.16 8.95
N ALA A 343 26.36 67.46 8.94
CA ALA A 343 27.33 68.54 9.15
C ALA A 343 27.91 68.48 10.56
N LYS A 344 27.08 68.33 11.60
CA LYS A 344 27.52 68.15 12.99
C LYS A 344 28.45 66.93 13.13
N VAL A 345 28.05 65.77 12.60
CA VAL A 345 28.90 64.56 12.61
C VAL A 345 30.22 64.78 11.86
N ARG A 346 30.21 65.56 10.76
CA ARG A 346 31.42 65.89 10.01
C ARG A 346 32.33 66.85 10.78
N GLU A 347 31.75 67.82 11.48
CA GLU A 347 32.46 68.72 12.38
C GLU A 347 33.06 67.99 13.57
N GLU A 348 32.32 67.09 14.22
CA GLU A 348 32.80 66.23 15.30
C GLU A 348 33.97 65.36 14.84
N LYS A 349 33.83 64.71 13.68
CA LYS A 349 34.93 63.94 13.07
C LYS A 349 36.15 64.81 12.76
N ARG A 350 35.92 66.02 12.24
CA ARG A 350 37.00 66.99 11.95
C ARG A 350 37.70 67.41 13.24
N LYS A 351 36.96 67.83 14.27
CA LYS A 351 37.49 68.23 15.59
C LYS A 351 38.26 67.08 16.24
N ALA A 352 37.75 65.84 16.16
CA ALA A 352 38.44 64.65 16.66
C ALA A 352 39.77 64.38 15.93
N SER A 353 39.91 64.74 14.65
CA SER A 353 41.19 64.64 13.92
C SER A 353 42.18 65.76 14.25
N PHE A 354 41.73 66.91 14.76
CA PHE A 354 42.59 68.04 15.15
C PHE A 354 43.00 68.02 16.62
N ALA A 355 42.36 67.20 17.46
CA ALA A 355 42.81 66.96 18.82
C ALA A 355 44.08 66.09 18.77
N PRO A 356 45.23 66.57 19.29
CA PRO A 356 46.41 65.72 19.40
C PRO A 356 46.06 64.51 20.27
N PRO A 357 46.44 63.29 19.87
CA PRO A 357 46.25 62.13 20.74
C PRO A 357 46.96 62.42 22.06
N THR A 358 46.27 62.25 23.18
CA THR A 358 46.86 62.46 24.50
C THR A 358 48.05 61.52 24.66
N THR A 359 49.26 62.06 24.56
CA THR A 359 50.51 61.34 24.79
C THR A 359 50.77 61.32 26.29
N THR A 360 50.73 60.14 26.88
CA THR A 360 51.38 59.89 28.17
C THR A 360 52.88 60.03 27.97
N SER A 361 53.46 61.04 28.62
CA SER A 361 54.88 61.39 28.55
C SER A 361 55.76 60.32 29.21
N SER A 362 56.77 59.84 28.47
CA SER A 362 58.00 59.29 29.07
C SER A 362 59.20 59.65 28.18
N ALA A 363 60.31 59.95 28.84
CA ALA A 363 61.38 60.86 28.43
C ALA A 363 62.65 60.17 27.86
N LYS A 364 63.58 61.03 27.38
CA LYS A 364 65.02 60.82 27.00
C LYS A 364 65.24 60.33 25.55
N ALA A 365 66.24 60.75 24.78
CA ALA A 365 67.29 61.78 24.87
C ALA A 365 67.81 62.07 23.43
N SER A 366 68.67 63.07 23.34
CA SER A 366 69.20 63.85 22.20
C SER A 366 70.19 63.18 21.22
N ALA A 367 70.34 63.86 20.07
CA ALA A 367 71.55 64.07 19.24
C ALA A 367 71.78 63.20 17.98
N GLU A 368 71.43 63.82 16.83
CA GLU A 368 72.34 64.22 15.74
C GLU A 368 72.53 63.35 14.47
N SER A 369 71.98 63.92 13.38
CA SER A 369 72.49 64.00 11.99
C SER A 369 72.39 62.79 11.01
N SER A 370 71.56 63.02 9.98
CA SER A 370 71.75 62.75 8.53
C SER A 370 72.66 61.57 8.11
N LYS A 371 72.26 60.63 7.24
CA LYS A 371 71.59 60.81 5.94
C LYS A 371 71.20 59.41 5.41
N LYS A 372 69.97 59.33 4.90
CA LYS A 372 69.51 58.57 3.72
C LYS A 372 69.63 57.03 3.67
N ASP A 373 68.52 56.49 3.20
CA ASP A 373 68.30 55.18 2.61
C ASP A 373 68.05 54.02 3.58
N THR A 374 66.77 53.78 3.87
CA THR A 374 66.27 52.42 4.11
C THR A 374 64.75 52.34 3.90
N SER A 375 64.38 51.41 3.03
CA SER A 375 63.26 50.48 3.18
C SER A 375 62.54 50.49 4.55
N ALA A 376 61.22 50.67 4.54
CA ALA A 376 60.28 49.96 5.44
C ALA A 376 58.84 50.28 5.02
N SER A 377 58.12 49.37 4.35
CA SER A 377 57.17 48.48 5.04
C SER A 377 56.47 49.14 6.24
N THR A 378 55.41 49.93 5.97
CA THR A 378 54.38 50.16 7.00
C THR A 378 53.15 49.34 6.62
N ASN A 379 53.01 48.21 7.30
CA ASN A 379 51.84 47.34 7.30
C ASN A 379 50.56 48.18 7.46
N GLN A 380 49.80 48.31 6.38
CA GLN A 380 48.36 48.54 6.51
C GLN A 380 47.83 47.30 7.23
N ASN A 381 47.42 47.45 8.50
CA ASN A 381 46.69 46.40 9.18
C ASN A 381 45.29 46.30 8.55
N VAL A 382 45.25 45.62 7.41
CA VAL A 382 44.05 45.28 6.68
C VAL A 382 43.30 44.28 7.55
N ASP A 383 42.18 44.71 8.12
CA ASP A 383 41.31 43.90 8.98
C ASP A 383 40.76 42.68 8.20
N VAL A 384 41.52 41.58 8.26
CA VAL A 384 41.30 40.33 7.52
C VAL A 384 39.92 39.75 7.84
N GLU A 385 39.39 40.00 9.03
CA GLU A 385 38.06 39.54 9.43
C GLU A 385 36.94 40.27 8.70
N LYS A 386 37.06 41.58 8.52
CA LYS A 386 36.09 42.37 7.74
C LYS A 386 36.10 41.97 6.26
N LEU A 387 37.27 41.68 5.70
CA LEU A 387 37.39 41.15 4.33
C LEU A 387 36.80 39.74 4.21
N LYS A 388 37.10 38.83 5.14
CA LYS A 388 36.49 37.49 5.17
C LYS A 388 34.96 37.55 5.30
N LYS A 389 34.42 38.47 6.09
CA LYS A 389 32.97 38.71 6.21
C LYS A 389 32.37 39.26 4.91
N LYS A 390 33.04 40.21 4.23
CA LYS A 390 32.62 40.73 2.92
C LYS A 390 32.60 39.63 1.84
N VAL A 391 33.64 38.80 1.77
CA VAL A 391 33.74 37.71 0.79
C VAL A 391 32.67 36.64 1.06
N LYS A 392 32.42 36.26 2.32
CA LYS A 392 31.33 35.34 2.67
C LYS A 392 29.96 35.90 2.29
N ASN A 393 29.73 37.20 2.51
CA ASN A 393 28.47 37.84 2.14
C ASN A 393 28.28 37.88 0.62
N LEU A 394 29.32 38.20 -0.16
CA LEU A 394 29.28 38.16 -1.63
C LEU A 394 29.02 36.75 -2.17
N ALA A 395 29.71 35.74 -1.64
CA ALA A 395 29.49 34.34 -2.01
C ALA A 395 28.08 33.84 -1.67
N SER A 396 27.50 34.30 -0.54
CA SER A 396 26.11 34.00 -0.18
C SER A 396 25.08 34.66 -1.10
N LYS A 397 25.41 35.86 -1.61
CA LYS A 397 24.56 36.64 -2.54
C LYS A 397 24.56 36.03 -3.95
N GLN A 398 25.71 35.52 -4.41
CA GLN A 398 25.81 34.74 -5.65
C GLN A 398 25.05 33.41 -5.56
N LYS A 399 25.13 32.67 -4.44
CA LYS A 399 24.36 31.42 -4.26
C LYS A 399 22.84 31.60 -4.23
N ARG A 400 22.35 32.80 -3.87
CA ARG A 400 20.90 33.14 -3.90
C ARG A 400 20.39 33.59 -5.26
N LYS A 401 21.27 33.92 -6.22
CA LYS A 401 20.88 34.28 -7.60
C LYS A 401 20.84 33.08 -8.56
N VAL A 402 21.43 31.95 -8.17
CA VAL A 402 21.57 30.73 -9.00
C VAL A 402 20.66 29.59 -8.51
N SER A 403 19.91 29.80 -7.43
CA SER A 403 18.87 28.90 -6.91
C SER A 403 17.55 29.63 -6.87
#